data_AF-A0A368UC29-F1
#
_entry.id   AF-A0A368UC29-F1
#
_cell.length_a   1.000
_cell.length_b   1.000
_cell.length_c   1.000
_cell.angle_alpha   90.00
_cell.angle_beta   90.00
_cell.angle_gamma   90.00
#
_symmetry.space_group_name_H-M   'P 1'
#
loop_
_entity.id
_entity.type
_entity.pdbx_description
1 polymer ?
#
loop_
_entity_poly.entity_id
_entity_poly.type
_entity_poly.pdbx_seq_one_letter_code
_entity_poly.pdbx_strand_id
1 'polypeptide(L)'
;MVIRKAHSSIFVDERYGLIKNIYNLPTFAGLPRVHVKMAFGGNYFTAGFNASGAGITERSAENSAIGEYIERYSCLHPRSEITTCESDRKILPSVFNTGANDGLENYDWINAINVIDSTQVQIPIDCVYLTYRSKGNSWMTTSTGAACGESLEQCMWKGIAEIFERDAFQYIWRRQLSCPKIDIDENSELKVFFDKYIKSPNIEFSMS
;
A
#
# COMPACT_ATOMS: atom_id res chain seq x y z
N MET A 1 5.61 39.17 -6.45
CA MET A 1 6.34 37.92 -6.74
C MET A 1 5.35 36.76 -6.61
N VAL A 2 4.91 36.19 -7.73
CA VAL A 2 3.92 35.10 -7.74
C VAL A 2 4.68 33.80 -7.59
N ILE A 3 4.60 33.20 -6.40
CA ILE A 3 5.15 31.86 -6.13
C ILE A 3 4.29 30.87 -6.94
N ARG A 4 4.85 30.30 -8.01
CA ARG A 4 4.20 29.18 -8.71
C ARG A 4 4.63 27.88 -8.06
N LYS A 5 3.65 27.02 -7.77
CA LYS A 5 3.83 25.70 -7.16
C LYS A 5 4.67 24.82 -8.08
N ALA A 6 5.69 24.15 -7.55
CA ALA A 6 6.58 23.28 -8.32
C ALA A 6 5.94 21.94 -8.70
N HIS A 7 4.84 21.54 -8.04
CA HIS A 7 4.13 20.29 -8.26
C HIS A 7 2.63 20.53 -8.50
N SER A 8 2.01 19.71 -9.35
CA SER A 8 0.57 19.81 -9.67
C SER A 8 -0.36 19.27 -8.58
N SER A 9 0.17 18.52 -7.60
CA SER A 9 -0.64 17.94 -6.52
C SER A 9 -0.91 18.94 -5.40
N ILE A 10 -2.15 19.00 -4.92
CA ILE A 10 -2.51 19.81 -3.75
C ILE A 10 -1.89 19.28 -2.46
N PHE A 11 -1.60 17.98 -2.40
CA PHE A 11 -1.05 17.30 -1.23
C PHE A 11 0.45 17.56 -1.01
N VAL A 12 1.16 18.04 -2.04
CA VAL A 12 2.59 18.34 -1.99
C VAL A 12 2.77 19.84 -1.80
N ASP A 13 3.22 20.24 -0.62
CA ASP A 13 3.57 21.62 -0.28
C ASP A 13 4.39 21.64 1.02
N GLU A 14 5.52 22.36 1.00
CA GLU A 14 6.45 22.44 2.12
C GLU A 14 5.80 22.97 3.41
N ARG A 15 4.81 23.86 3.29
CA ARG A 15 4.15 24.47 4.45
C ARG A 15 2.88 23.74 4.83
N TYR A 16 1.98 23.54 3.88
CA TYR A 16 0.60 23.11 4.16
C TYR A 16 0.27 21.70 3.65
N GLY A 17 1.15 21.10 2.84
CA GLY A 17 0.93 19.78 2.27
C GLY A 17 1.07 18.67 3.31
N LEU A 18 0.42 17.54 3.03
CA LEU A 18 0.69 16.29 3.74
C LEU A 18 2.12 15.82 3.44
N ILE A 19 2.52 15.96 2.18
CA ILE A 19 3.85 15.66 1.66
C ILE A 19 4.62 16.97 1.59
N LYS A 20 5.75 17.03 2.31
CA LYS A 20 6.58 18.23 2.39
C LYS A 20 7.51 18.35 1.21
N ASN A 21 8.11 17.22 0.82
CA ASN A 21 9.06 17.17 -0.29
C ASN A 21 8.95 15.83 -1.03
N ILE A 22 9.30 15.85 -2.32
CA ILE A 22 9.52 14.66 -3.14
C ILE A 22 10.93 14.71 -3.68
N TYR A 23 11.70 13.65 -3.47
CA TYR A 23 13.05 13.52 -4.00
C TYR A 23 13.12 12.50 -5.11
N ASN A 24 13.97 12.78 -6.08
CA ASN A 24 14.33 11.83 -7.13
C ASN A 24 15.44 10.93 -6.59
N LEU A 25 15.24 9.61 -6.66
CA LEU A 25 16.36 8.69 -6.53
C LEU A 25 17.07 8.64 -7.88
N PRO A 26 18.36 9.02 -7.93
CA PRO A 26 19.08 9.06 -9.18
C PRO A 26 19.23 7.64 -9.74
N THR A 27 18.93 7.49 -11.02
CA THR A 27 19.32 6.31 -11.80
C THR A 27 20.58 6.62 -12.58
N PHE A 28 21.55 5.72 -12.48
CA PHE A 28 22.87 5.84 -13.12
C PHE A 28 22.95 4.95 -14.35
N ALA A 29 23.88 5.26 -15.26
CA ALA A 29 24.20 4.40 -16.38
C ALA A 29 24.55 2.99 -15.87
N GLY A 30 23.95 1.97 -16.48
CA GLY A 30 24.09 0.59 -16.03
C GLY A 30 22.92 0.08 -15.17
N LEU A 31 22.13 0.95 -14.54
CA LEU A 31 20.97 0.55 -13.73
C LEU A 31 19.68 0.43 -14.57
N PRO A 32 18.61 -0.19 -14.03
CA PRO A 32 17.33 -0.24 -14.69
C PRO A 32 16.82 1.18 -14.98
N ARG A 33 16.25 1.37 -16.18
CA ARG A 33 15.73 2.65 -16.67
C ARG A 33 14.31 2.89 -16.13
N VAL A 34 14.22 2.88 -14.80
CA VAL A 34 13.01 3.16 -14.03
C VAL A 34 13.22 4.43 -13.22
N HIS A 35 12.16 5.19 -13.01
CA HIS A 35 12.18 6.33 -12.11
C HIS A 35 11.75 5.88 -10.72
N VAL A 36 12.46 6.34 -9.70
CA VAL A 36 12.07 6.14 -8.30
C VAL A 36 11.99 7.49 -7.62
N LYS A 37 10.90 7.68 -6.86
CA LYS A 37 10.60 8.88 -6.10
C LYS A 37 10.39 8.52 -4.65
N MET A 38 10.82 9.40 -3.76
CA MET A 38 10.55 9.30 -2.33
C MET A 38 9.77 10.52 -1.86
N ALA A 39 8.59 10.30 -1.29
CA ALA A 39 7.77 11.33 -0.68
C ALA A 39 8.03 11.38 0.83
N PHE A 40 8.29 12.57 1.35
CA PHE A 40 8.61 12.80 2.76
C PHE A 40 7.54 13.64 3.43
N GLY A 41 7.14 13.19 4.61
CA GLY A 41 6.17 13.83 5.47
C GLY A 41 6.67 15.02 6.27
N GLY A 42 5.75 15.54 7.09
CA GLY A 42 6.10 16.43 8.21
C GLY A 42 6.74 15.65 9.37
N ASN A 43 6.59 16.15 10.59
CA ASN A 43 7.19 15.51 11.77
C ASN A 43 6.34 14.32 12.23
N TYR A 44 6.91 13.43 13.05
CA TYR A 44 6.20 12.27 13.63
C TYR A 44 4.88 12.63 14.31
N PHE A 45 4.80 13.80 14.97
CA PHE A 45 3.57 14.32 15.59
C PHE A 45 2.45 14.67 14.59
N THR A 46 2.79 14.80 13.30
CA THR A 46 1.85 15.08 12.21
C THR A 46 1.75 13.91 11.24
N ALA A 47 2.01 12.69 11.69
CA ALA A 47 2.13 11.51 10.84
C ALA A 47 3.23 11.60 9.78
N GLY A 48 4.43 12.02 10.21
CA GLY A 48 5.62 11.97 9.39
C GLY A 48 6.05 10.53 9.15
N PHE A 49 5.76 10.01 7.97
CA PHE A 49 6.37 8.80 7.44
C PHE A 49 6.91 9.10 6.04
N ASN A 50 7.59 8.11 5.45
CA ASN A 50 8.06 8.22 4.08
C ASN A 50 7.29 7.23 3.22
N ALA A 51 7.06 7.62 1.98
CA ALA A 51 6.49 6.75 0.96
C ALA A 51 7.40 6.73 -0.26
N SER A 52 7.32 5.67 -1.03
CA SER A 52 8.11 5.50 -2.26
C SER A 52 7.20 5.28 -3.47
N GLY A 53 7.75 5.53 -4.65
CA GLY A 53 7.04 5.25 -5.89
C GLY A 53 8.01 4.92 -6.98
N ALA A 54 7.69 3.88 -7.75
CA ALA A 54 8.45 3.47 -8.92
C ALA A 54 7.59 3.60 -10.17
N GLY A 55 8.21 3.89 -11.32
CA GLY A 55 7.48 3.99 -12.57
C GLY A 55 8.38 4.18 -13.78
N ILE A 56 7.85 3.87 -14.96
CA ILE A 56 8.59 4.01 -16.23
C ILE A 56 8.78 5.47 -16.64
N THR A 57 7.90 6.35 -16.16
CA THR A 57 8.04 7.80 -16.33
C THR A 57 8.20 8.46 -14.98
N GLU A 58 8.86 9.62 -14.97
CA GLU A 58 9.00 10.44 -13.78
C GLU A 58 7.64 10.74 -13.12
N ARG A 59 6.63 11.08 -13.94
CA ARG A 59 5.27 11.35 -13.49
C ARG A 59 4.60 10.13 -12.87
N SER A 60 4.77 8.93 -13.44
CA SER A 60 4.21 7.71 -12.87
C SER A 60 4.83 7.36 -11.51
N ALA A 61 6.15 7.52 -11.37
CA ALA A 61 6.84 7.30 -10.11
C ALA A 61 6.40 8.32 -9.05
N GLU A 62 6.22 9.59 -9.46
CA GLU A 62 5.75 10.66 -8.57
C GLU A 62 4.32 10.41 -8.10
N ASN A 63 3.41 10.08 -9.02
CA ASN A 63 2.03 9.72 -8.69
C ASN A 63 1.98 8.50 -7.76
N SER A 64 2.84 7.50 -7.97
CA SER A 64 2.94 6.33 -7.10
C SER A 64 3.37 6.73 -5.68
N ALA A 65 4.40 7.57 -5.54
CA ALA A 65 4.88 8.01 -4.22
C ALA A 65 3.84 8.87 -3.48
N ILE A 66 3.14 9.74 -4.22
CA ILE A 66 2.04 10.54 -3.66
C ILE A 66 0.87 9.63 -3.22
N GLY A 67 0.51 8.66 -4.06
CA GLY A 67 -0.58 7.72 -3.79
C GLY A 67 -0.32 6.86 -2.56
N GLU A 68 0.88 6.27 -2.46
CA GLU A 68 1.29 5.51 -1.27
C GLU A 68 1.28 6.40 -0.01
N TYR A 69 1.70 7.66 -0.12
CA TYR A 69 1.64 8.57 1.03
C TYR A 69 0.20 8.83 1.49
N ILE A 70 -0.71 9.11 0.56
CA ILE A 70 -2.13 9.39 0.84
C ILE A 70 -2.82 8.17 1.41
N GLU A 71 -2.56 6.98 0.85
CA GLU A 71 -3.02 5.69 1.38
C GLU A 71 -2.65 5.56 2.86
N ARG A 72 -1.35 5.65 3.16
CA ARG A 72 -0.86 5.48 4.53
C ARG A 72 -1.44 6.49 5.48
N TYR A 73 -1.54 7.75 5.07
CA TYR A 73 -2.14 8.81 5.88
C TYR A 73 -3.61 8.50 6.19
N SER A 74 -4.36 8.02 5.19
CA SER A 74 -5.77 7.67 5.33
C SER A 74 -6.00 6.47 6.25
N CYS A 75 -4.99 5.60 6.39
CA CYS A 75 -5.03 4.40 7.22
C CYS A 75 -4.45 4.60 8.64
N LEU A 76 -4.05 5.80 9.07
CA LEU A 76 -3.45 5.95 10.41
C LEU A 76 -4.45 5.73 11.53
N HIS A 77 -5.48 6.56 11.55
CA HIS A 77 -6.45 6.63 12.64
C HIS A 77 -7.84 6.98 12.09
N PRO A 78 -8.91 6.55 12.78
CA PRO A 78 -10.26 6.98 12.46
C PRO A 78 -10.39 8.50 12.55
N ARG A 79 -11.04 9.11 11.55
CA ARG A 79 -11.17 10.57 11.43
C ARG A 79 -12.29 11.15 12.30
N SER A 80 -13.25 10.32 12.68
CA SER A 80 -14.39 10.65 13.54
C SER A 80 -14.51 9.61 14.64
N GLU A 81 -15.33 9.91 15.64
CA GLU A 81 -15.76 8.89 16.60
C GLU A 81 -16.30 7.68 15.85
N ILE A 82 -15.87 6.51 16.29
CA ILE A 82 -16.25 5.23 15.70
C ILE A 82 -17.72 5.04 16.02
N THR A 83 -18.59 5.20 15.02
CA THR A 83 -20.00 4.86 15.18
C THR A 83 -20.12 3.35 15.07
N THR A 84 -20.10 2.67 16.21
CA THR A 84 -20.51 1.27 16.27
C THR A 84 -22.01 1.22 16.03
N CYS A 85 -22.44 0.56 14.95
CA CYS A 85 -23.82 0.10 14.87
C CYS A 85 -23.94 -1.25 15.59
N GLU A 86 -25.10 -1.60 16.13
CA GLU A 86 -25.32 -3.00 16.49
C GLU A 86 -25.42 -3.81 15.20
N SER A 87 -24.48 -4.73 15.01
CA SER A 87 -24.54 -5.73 13.95
C SER A 87 -24.40 -7.11 14.58
N ASP A 88 -25.28 -8.02 14.17
CA ASP A 88 -25.22 -9.43 14.59
C ASP A 88 -24.07 -10.19 13.91
N ARG A 89 -23.39 -9.56 12.94
CA ARG A 89 -22.35 -10.21 12.10
C ARG A 89 -20.97 -9.62 12.34
N LYS A 90 -20.38 -9.97 13.46
CA LYS A 90 -18.98 -9.67 13.78
C LYS A 90 -18.07 -10.79 13.27
N ILE A 91 -17.09 -10.41 12.45
CA ILE A 91 -16.04 -11.33 12.00
C ILE A 91 -15.01 -11.48 13.12
N LEU A 92 -14.68 -12.72 13.46
CA LEU A 92 -13.75 -13.02 14.55
C LEU A 92 -12.35 -12.43 14.24
N PRO A 93 -11.69 -11.80 15.23
CA PRO A 93 -10.32 -11.32 15.08
C PRO A 93 -9.35 -12.38 14.54
N SER A 94 -9.47 -13.64 14.97
CA SER A 94 -8.61 -14.75 14.54
C SER A 94 -8.60 -14.99 13.03
N VAL A 95 -9.63 -14.54 12.31
CA VAL A 95 -9.70 -14.58 10.84
C VAL A 95 -8.64 -13.67 10.20
N PHE A 96 -8.36 -12.51 10.81
CA PHE A 96 -7.38 -11.54 10.29
C PHE A 96 -5.97 -11.81 10.82
N ASN A 97 -5.86 -12.36 12.04
CA ASN A 97 -4.58 -12.71 12.64
C ASN A 97 -4.74 -13.94 13.53
N THR A 98 -4.07 -15.03 13.17
CA THR A 98 -4.16 -16.31 13.87
C THR A 98 -3.74 -16.27 15.34
N GLY A 99 -2.98 -15.25 15.77
CA GLY A 99 -2.57 -15.05 17.16
C GLY A 99 -3.54 -14.21 18.01
N ALA A 100 -4.65 -13.75 17.42
CA ALA A 100 -5.62 -12.91 18.10
C ALA A 100 -6.52 -13.67 19.07
N ASN A 101 -6.98 -12.98 20.12
CA ASN A 101 -8.05 -13.48 20.99
C ASN A 101 -9.42 -13.15 20.38
N ASP A 102 -10.35 -14.08 20.35
CA ASP A 102 -11.71 -13.89 19.82
C ASP A 102 -12.73 -13.32 20.82
N GLY A 103 -12.29 -12.92 22.02
CA GLY A 103 -13.10 -12.16 22.97
C GLY A 103 -13.50 -10.80 22.40
N LEU A 104 -14.72 -10.72 21.87
CA LEU A 104 -15.24 -9.58 21.09
C LEU A 104 -15.27 -8.26 21.90
N GLU A 105 -15.33 -8.36 23.23
CA GLU A 105 -15.28 -7.25 24.18
C GLU A 105 -13.93 -6.53 24.24
N ASN A 106 -12.87 -7.15 23.71
CA ASN A 106 -11.52 -6.58 23.67
C ASN A 106 -11.27 -5.71 22.43
N TYR A 107 -12.29 -5.53 21.58
CA TYR A 107 -12.17 -4.84 20.31
C TYR A 107 -13.21 -3.76 20.15
N ASP A 108 -12.80 -2.67 19.53
CA ASP A 108 -13.71 -1.71 18.92
C ASP A 108 -13.98 -2.17 17.48
N TRP A 109 -15.17 -1.84 16.99
CA TRP A 109 -15.71 -2.42 15.76
C TRP A 109 -16.01 -1.33 14.74
N ILE A 110 -15.73 -1.63 13.47
CA ILE A 110 -16.09 -0.77 12.35
C ILE A 110 -16.93 -1.55 11.34
N ASN A 111 -17.88 -0.87 10.72
CA ASN A 111 -18.72 -1.45 9.69
C ASN A 111 -17.91 -1.69 8.41
N ALA A 112 -18.14 -2.83 7.78
CA ALA A 112 -17.54 -3.24 6.52
C ALA A 112 -18.57 -3.93 5.64
N ILE A 113 -18.23 -4.12 4.36
CA ILE A 113 -19.05 -4.82 3.39
C ILE A 113 -18.28 -6.07 2.96
N ASN A 114 -18.92 -7.23 3.08
CA ASN A 114 -18.44 -8.43 2.41
C ASN A 114 -18.75 -8.30 0.92
N VAL A 115 -17.72 -8.14 0.09
CA VAL A 115 -17.89 -7.93 -1.35
C VAL A 115 -18.37 -9.17 -2.11
N ILE A 116 -18.27 -10.37 -1.52
CA ILE A 116 -18.70 -11.63 -2.16
C ILE A 116 -20.22 -11.72 -2.20
N ASP A 117 -20.89 -11.35 -1.11
CA ASP A 117 -22.34 -11.50 -0.93
C ASP A 117 -23.07 -10.17 -0.66
N SER A 118 -22.34 -9.05 -0.70
CA SER A 118 -22.82 -7.70 -0.41
C SER A 118 -23.42 -7.51 0.99
N THR A 119 -23.09 -8.38 1.94
CA THR A 119 -23.62 -8.27 3.30
C THR A 119 -22.84 -7.25 4.13
N GLN A 120 -23.56 -6.51 4.99
CA GLN A 120 -22.92 -5.67 5.99
C GLN A 120 -22.42 -6.53 7.15
N VAL A 121 -21.17 -6.32 7.53
CA VAL A 121 -20.50 -7.02 8.62
C VAL A 121 -19.75 -6.01 9.49
N GLN A 122 -19.27 -6.46 10.64
CA GLN A 122 -18.35 -5.71 11.47
C GLN A 122 -17.03 -6.43 11.59
N ILE A 123 -15.95 -5.65 11.51
CA ILE A 123 -14.59 -6.14 11.65
C ILE A 123 -13.87 -5.38 12.78
N PRO A 124 -12.88 -5.99 13.43
CA PRO A 124 -12.09 -5.30 14.44
C PRO A 124 -11.39 -4.09 13.82
N ILE A 125 -11.49 -2.93 14.44
CA ILE A 125 -10.88 -1.71 13.90
C ILE A 125 -9.34 -1.83 13.76
N ASP A 126 -8.71 -2.66 14.58
CA ASP A 126 -7.29 -2.93 14.56
C ASP A 126 -6.80 -3.59 13.26
N CYS A 127 -7.69 -4.15 12.42
CA CYS A 127 -7.30 -4.65 11.09
C CYS A 127 -7.35 -3.56 9.99
N VAL A 128 -7.87 -2.37 10.31
CA VAL A 128 -8.08 -1.27 9.35
C VAL A 128 -7.07 -0.16 9.54
N TYR A 129 -6.84 0.27 10.78
CA TYR A 129 -6.02 1.45 11.09
C TYR A 129 -4.66 1.10 11.68
N LEU A 130 -3.60 1.61 11.06
CA LEU A 130 -2.20 1.28 11.33
C LEU A 130 -1.76 1.62 12.76
N THR A 131 -2.25 2.73 13.30
CA THR A 131 -1.82 3.25 14.61
C THR A 131 -2.93 3.23 15.67
N TYR A 132 -4.12 2.72 15.34
CA TYR A 132 -5.19 2.51 16.32
C TYR A 132 -5.05 1.15 17.03
N ARG A 133 -5.30 1.10 18.34
CA ARG A 133 -5.30 -0.15 19.11
C ARG A 133 -6.51 -0.19 20.06
N SER A 134 -7.27 -1.27 20.01
CA SER A 134 -8.35 -1.54 20.96
C SER A 134 -7.79 -2.04 22.30
N LYS A 135 -8.65 -2.00 23.33
CA LYS A 135 -8.26 -2.30 24.71
C LYS A 135 -7.81 -3.75 24.86
N GLY A 136 -6.57 -3.94 25.30
CA GLY A 136 -6.04 -5.27 25.65
C GLY A 136 -5.48 -6.08 24.49
N ASN A 137 -5.44 -5.51 23.28
CA ASN A 137 -4.88 -6.18 22.11
C ASN A 137 -3.45 -5.69 21.77
N SER A 138 -2.63 -6.60 21.24
CA SER A 138 -1.22 -6.37 20.91
C SER A 138 -0.87 -6.69 19.47
N TRP A 139 -1.86 -6.93 18.59
CA TRP A 139 -1.53 -7.27 17.21
C TRP A 139 -0.98 -6.07 16.44
N MET A 140 -0.07 -6.33 15.50
CA MET A 140 0.51 -5.30 14.65
C MET A 140 -0.26 -5.21 13.34
N THR A 141 -0.96 -4.10 13.13
CA THR A 141 -1.63 -3.82 11.85
C THR A 141 -0.60 -3.60 10.75
N THR A 142 -0.86 -4.14 9.57
CA THR A 142 -0.02 -3.92 8.37
C THR A 142 -0.80 -3.11 7.34
N SER A 143 -0.11 -2.50 6.38
CA SER A 143 -0.77 -1.80 5.26
C SER A 143 -1.24 -2.75 4.14
N THR A 144 -1.19 -4.06 4.34
CA THR A 144 -1.58 -5.04 3.32
C THR A 144 -3.03 -4.81 2.90
N GLY A 145 -3.25 -4.58 1.60
CA GLY A 145 -4.58 -4.38 1.04
C GLY A 145 -5.09 -2.94 1.16
N ALA A 146 -4.34 -2.04 1.80
CA ALA A 146 -4.59 -0.61 1.70
C ALA A 146 -4.18 -0.12 0.31
N ALA A 147 -4.99 0.73 -0.32
CA ALA A 147 -4.68 1.24 -1.64
C ALA A 147 -5.21 2.66 -1.87
N CYS A 148 -4.51 3.38 -2.76
CA CYS A 148 -4.95 4.66 -3.30
C CYS A 148 -5.18 4.59 -4.81
N GLY A 149 -6.19 5.31 -5.27
CA GLY A 149 -6.64 5.34 -6.66
C GLY A 149 -7.57 6.51 -6.92
N GLU A 150 -7.92 6.69 -8.18
CA GLU A 150 -8.81 7.75 -8.67
C GLU A 150 -10.29 7.41 -8.47
N SER A 151 -10.60 6.13 -8.25
CA SER A 151 -11.95 5.64 -7.96
C SER A 151 -11.93 4.52 -6.91
N LEU A 152 -13.09 4.25 -6.31
CA LEU A 152 -13.25 3.17 -5.34
C LEU A 152 -12.92 1.80 -5.96
N GLU A 153 -13.35 1.56 -7.20
CA GLU A 153 -13.10 0.33 -7.94
C GLU A 153 -11.61 0.10 -8.15
N GLN A 154 -10.86 1.16 -8.49
CA GLN A 154 -9.42 1.07 -8.65
C GLN A 154 -8.73 0.78 -7.31
N CYS A 155 -9.16 1.41 -6.21
CA CYS A 155 -8.64 1.13 -4.87
C CYS A 155 -8.91 -0.32 -4.48
N MET A 156 -10.15 -0.80 -4.66
CA MET A 156 -10.53 -2.19 -4.34
C MET A 156 -9.69 -3.19 -5.13
N TRP A 157 -9.55 -3.00 -6.44
CA TRP A 157 -8.74 -3.89 -7.27
C TRP A 157 -7.28 -3.93 -6.83
N LYS A 158 -6.66 -2.76 -6.60
CA LYS A 158 -5.26 -2.68 -6.14
C LYS A 158 -5.07 -3.35 -4.78
N GLY A 159 -5.98 -3.11 -3.83
CA GLY A 159 -5.90 -3.73 -2.51
C GLY A 159 -6.02 -5.25 -2.56
N ILE A 160 -6.97 -5.78 -3.35
CA ILE A 160 -7.13 -7.23 -3.56
C ILE A 160 -5.90 -7.83 -4.25
N ALA A 161 -5.38 -7.17 -5.29
CA ALA A 161 -4.19 -7.63 -6.00
C ALA A 161 -2.97 -7.69 -5.07
N GLU A 162 -2.78 -6.70 -4.20
CA GLU A 162 -1.69 -6.70 -3.21
C GLU A 162 -1.86 -7.83 -2.17
N ILE A 163 -3.09 -8.12 -1.74
CA ILE A 163 -3.37 -9.25 -0.84
C ILE A 163 -2.94 -10.56 -1.50
N PHE A 164 -3.30 -10.79 -2.77
CA PHE A 164 -2.90 -12.00 -3.49
C PHE A 164 -1.38 -12.07 -3.73
N GLU A 165 -0.75 -10.93 -4.06
CA GLU A 165 0.71 -10.86 -4.19
C GLU A 165 1.40 -11.31 -2.90
N ARG A 166 0.98 -10.75 -1.75
CA ARG A 166 1.58 -11.04 -0.45
C ARG A 166 1.30 -12.47 0.01
N ASP A 167 0.09 -12.99 -0.20
CA ASP A 167 -0.25 -14.37 0.14
C ASP A 167 0.60 -15.36 -0.67
N ALA A 168 0.66 -15.18 -1.99
CA ALA A 168 1.48 -16.03 -2.87
C ALA A 168 2.96 -15.97 -2.50
N PHE A 169 3.49 -14.77 -2.26
CA PHE A 169 4.87 -14.58 -1.81
C PHE A 169 5.14 -15.28 -0.48
N GLN A 170 4.28 -15.08 0.53
CA GLN A 170 4.44 -15.70 1.84
C GLN A 170 4.34 -17.23 1.77
N TYR A 171 3.43 -17.76 0.95
CA TYR A 171 3.29 -19.21 0.77
C TYR A 171 4.57 -19.81 0.17
N ILE A 172 5.04 -19.27 -0.95
CA ILE A 172 6.27 -19.73 -1.62
C ILE A 172 7.47 -19.60 -0.67
N TRP A 173 7.63 -18.45 -0.01
CA TRP A 173 8.74 -18.20 0.91
C TRP A 173 8.72 -19.15 2.11
N ARG A 174 7.58 -19.29 2.81
CA ARG A 174 7.50 -20.14 4.01
C ARG A 174 7.66 -21.63 3.69
N ARG A 175 7.22 -22.05 2.50
CA ARG A 175 7.31 -23.44 2.04
C ARG A 175 8.61 -23.73 1.29
N GLN A 176 9.45 -22.72 1.05
CA GLN A 176 10.70 -22.82 0.29
C GLN A 176 10.47 -23.48 -1.08
N LEU A 177 9.37 -23.12 -1.75
CA LEU A 177 9.02 -23.69 -3.05
C LEU A 177 9.90 -23.07 -4.14
N SER A 178 10.28 -23.89 -5.12
CA SER A 178 10.83 -23.38 -6.37
C SER A 178 9.75 -22.63 -7.14
N CYS A 179 10.02 -21.39 -7.54
CA CYS A 179 9.14 -20.66 -8.44
C CYS A 179 9.49 -21.02 -9.90
N PRO A 180 8.51 -21.37 -10.75
CA PRO A 180 8.73 -21.46 -12.17
C PRO A 180 9.35 -20.16 -12.69
N LYS A 181 10.38 -20.31 -13.51
CA LYS A 181 11.02 -19.17 -14.15
C LYS A 181 10.12 -18.64 -15.26
N ILE A 182 10.13 -17.32 -15.44
CA ILE A 182 9.31 -16.60 -16.41
C ILE A 182 10.10 -16.44 -17.71
N ASP A 183 9.80 -17.27 -18.71
CA ASP A 183 10.40 -17.09 -20.04
C ASP A 183 9.90 -15.78 -20.66
N ILE A 184 10.77 -14.78 -20.68
CA ILE A 184 10.45 -13.45 -21.23
C ILE A 184 10.22 -13.50 -22.74
N ASP A 185 10.77 -14.50 -23.44
CA ASP A 185 10.67 -14.59 -24.90
C ASP A 185 9.30 -15.17 -25.35
N GLU A 186 8.55 -15.82 -24.45
CA GLU A 186 7.19 -16.31 -24.71
C GLU A 186 6.17 -15.16 -24.84
N ASN A 187 6.46 -13.98 -24.30
CA ASN A 187 5.57 -12.83 -24.35
C ASN A 187 6.28 -11.60 -24.95
N SER A 188 5.88 -11.20 -26.16
CA SER A 188 6.51 -10.11 -26.88
C SER A 188 6.43 -8.76 -26.16
N GLU A 189 5.34 -8.49 -25.44
CA GLU A 189 5.17 -7.24 -24.69
C GLU A 189 6.14 -7.19 -23.49
N LEU A 190 6.22 -8.29 -22.73
CA LEU A 190 7.15 -8.44 -21.62
C LEU A 190 8.59 -8.35 -22.09
N LYS A 191 8.94 -9.02 -23.20
CA LYS A 191 10.27 -8.94 -23.80
C LYS A 191 10.67 -7.51 -24.12
N VAL A 192 9.81 -6.79 -24.83
CA VAL A 192 10.05 -5.39 -25.22
C VAL A 192 10.19 -4.51 -23.98
N PHE A 193 9.33 -4.70 -22.98
CA PHE A 193 9.42 -3.97 -21.71
C PHE A 193 10.74 -4.26 -20.98
N PHE A 194 11.12 -5.53 -20.85
CA PHE A 194 12.32 -5.95 -20.15
C PHE A 194 13.58 -5.41 -20.83
N ASP A 195 13.73 -5.66 -22.13
CA ASP A 195 14.88 -5.18 -22.90
C ASP A 195 14.97 -3.64 -22.88
N LYS A 196 13.81 -2.96 -22.89
CA LYS A 196 13.76 -1.49 -22.90
C LYS A 196 13.96 -0.84 -21.54
N TYR A 197 13.57 -1.45 -20.42
CA TYR A 197 13.58 -0.77 -19.12
C TYR A 197 14.35 -1.49 -18.02
N ILE A 198 14.37 -2.83 -18.01
CA ILE A 198 14.88 -3.59 -16.87
C ILE A 198 16.29 -4.12 -17.14
N LYS A 199 16.56 -4.57 -18.37
CA LYS A 199 17.85 -5.11 -18.76
C LYS A 199 18.96 -4.07 -18.58
N SER A 200 19.98 -4.49 -17.83
CA SER A 200 21.00 -3.62 -17.27
C SER A 200 22.37 -4.30 -17.25
N PRO A 201 23.43 -3.62 -17.71
CA PRO A 201 24.79 -4.11 -17.54
C PRO A 201 25.11 -4.43 -16.08
N ASN A 202 25.75 -5.58 -15.84
CA ASN A 202 26.20 -6.03 -14.51
C ASN A 202 25.08 -6.36 -13.50
N ILE A 203 23.83 -6.48 -13.94
CA ILE A 203 22.72 -7.00 -13.12
C ILE A 203 22.19 -8.25 -13.79
N GLU A 204 22.31 -9.38 -13.10
CA GLU A 204 21.73 -10.65 -13.53
C GLU A 204 20.33 -10.79 -12.94
N PHE A 205 19.34 -10.99 -13.80
CA PHE A 205 17.96 -11.25 -13.40
C PHE A 205 17.67 -12.73 -13.57
N SER A 206 17.36 -13.42 -12.48
CA SER A 206 16.96 -14.83 -12.53
C SER A 206 15.50 -14.93 -12.96
N MET A 207 15.28 -14.99 -14.27
CA MET A 207 13.94 -15.11 -14.87
C MET A 207 13.81 -16.27 -15.85
N SER A 208 14.91 -16.92 -16.27
CA SER A 208 14.95 -18.09 -17.17
C SER A 208 16.10 -19.02 -16.82
#